data_AF-A0A7L0QK18-F1
#
_entry.id   AF-A0A7L0QK18-F1
#
_cell.length_a   1.000
_cell.length_b   1.000
_cell.length_c   1.000
_cell.angle_alpha   90.00
_cell.angle_beta   90.00
_cell.angle_gamma   90.00
#
_symmetry.space_group_name_H-M   'P 1'
#
loop_
_entity.id
_entity.type
_entity.pdbx_description
1 polymer ?
#
loop_
_entity_poly.entity_id
_entity_poly.type
_entity_poly.pdbx_seq_one_letter_code
_entity_poly.pdbx_strand_id
1 'polypeptide(L)'
;RAQLRCCLERLKQQVPLGVGPARSTTLSLLHRARLHIQRLEEQELRARRAKDRLRDRQRSLQRRLEKLLLPADGERARADSLDSSQLSEPSEEGKE
;
A
#
# COMPACT_ATOMS: atom_id res chain seq x y z
N ARG A 1 19.33 -17.93 43.68
CA ARG A 1 20.17 -16.71 43.44
C ARG A 1 20.83 -16.70 42.05
N ALA A 2 21.45 -17.79 41.58
CA ALA A 2 22.11 -17.86 40.26
C ALA A 2 21.12 -17.69 39.08
N GLN A 3 19.97 -18.37 39.11
CA GLN A 3 18.94 -18.25 38.05
C GLN A 3 18.46 -16.81 37.83
N LEU A 4 18.20 -16.05 38.91
CA LEU A 4 17.79 -14.65 38.82
C LEU A 4 18.86 -13.79 38.12
N ARG A 5 20.15 -14.01 38.43
CA ARG A 5 21.24 -13.31 37.76
C ARG A 5 21.25 -13.62 36.26
N CYS A 6 21.10 -14.90 35.88
CA CYS A 6 21.02 -15.29 34.47
C CYS A 6 19.83 -14.64 33.74
N CYS A 7 18.66 -14.57 34.38
CA CYS A 7 17.49 -13.90 33.80
C CYS A 7 17.72 -12.40 33.59
N LEU A 8 18.34 -11.72 34.55
CA LEU A 8 18.64 -10.30 34.44
C LEU A 8 19.70 -9.99 33.37
N GLU A 9 20.71 -10.85 33.22
CA GLU A 9 21.71 -10.70 32.14
C GLU A 9 21.09 -10.90 30.75
N ARG A 10 20.20 -11.89 30.58
CA ARG A 10 19.45 -12.05 29.32
C ARG A 10 18.57 -10.82 29.03
N LEU A 11 17.92 -10.27 30.04
CA LEU A 11 17.08 -9.08 29.87
C LEU A 11 17.91 -7.86 29.46
N LYS A 12 19.11 -7.69 30.01
CA LYS A 12 20.04 -6.62 29.62
C LYS A 12 20.43 -6.68 28.15
N GLN A 13 20.57 -7.88 27.57
CA GLN A 13 20.91 -8.04 26.15
C GLN A 13 19.77 -7.63 25.21
N GLN A 14 18.52 -7.70 25.67
CA GLN A 14 17.34 -7.41 24.84
C GLN A 14 16.86 -5.96 24.94
N VAL A 15 17.13 -5.30 26.06
CA VAL A 15 16.73 -3.90 26.28
C VAL A 15 17.83 -3.00 25.69
N PRO A 16 17.48 -1.93 24.94
CA PRO A 16 18.45 -0.94 24.51
C PRO A 16 19.04 -0.25 25.74
N LEU A 17 20.21 -0.74 26.14
CA LEU A 17 21.04 -0.12 27.15
C LEU A 17 21.68 1.10 26.49
N GLY A 18 21.01 2.24 26.55
CA GLY A 18 21.63 3.52 26.19
C GLY A 18 22.92 3.74 26.99
N VAL A 19 23.70 4.75 26.60
CA VAL A 19 24.93 5.20 27.28
C VAL A 19 24.58 5.78 28.66
N GLY A 20 24.12 4.91 29.55
CA GLY A 20 23.79 5.20 30.93
C GLY A 20 24.90 4.70 31.84
N PRO A 21 24.84 5.05 33.14
CA PRO A 21 25.87 4.68 34.08
C PRO A 21 26.18 3.18 34.02
N ALA A 22 27.47 2.83 34.11
CA ALA A 22 28.00 1.46 34.01
C ALA A 22 27.34 0.45 34.98
N ARG A 23 26.53 0.93 35.93
CA ARG A 23 25.81 0.13 36.92
C ARG A 23 24.30 0.40 36.84
N SER A 24 23.58 -0.43 36.10
CA SER A 24 22.12 -0.46 36.14
C SER A 24 21.63 -1.25 37.36
N THR A 25 20.69 -0.66 38.12
CA THR A 25 19.99 -1.39 39.20
C THR A 25 18.92 -2.30 38.60
N THR A 26 18.54 -3.38 39.30
CA THR A 26 17.49 -4.30 38.86
C THR A 26 16.18 -3.57 38.53
N LEU A 27 15.77 -2.61 39.38
CA LEU A 27 14.56 -1.81 39.15
C LEU A 27 14.68 -0.98 37.86
N SER A 28 15.81 -0.30 37.64
CA SER A 28 16.02 0.51 36.43
C SER A 28 16.00 -0.31 35.14
N LEU A 29 16.43 -1.57 35.21
CA LEU A 29 16.38 -2.50 34.08
C LEU A 29 14.94 -2.91 33.78
N LEU A 30 14.17 -3.30 34.80
CA LEU A 30 12.77 -3.68 34.64
C LEU A 30 11.91 -2.52 34.12
N HIS A 31 12.14 -1.30 34.62
CA HIS A 31 11.44 -0.12 34.13
C HIS A 31 11.74 0.15 32.65
N ARG A 32 13.01 0.08 32.24
CA ARG A 32 13.40 0.24 30.83
C ARG A 32 12.86 -0.87 29.93
N ALA A 33 12.84 -2.12 30.41
CA ALA A 33 12.24 -3.24 29.69
C ALA A 33 10.75 -2.97 29.39
N ARG A 34 9.99 -2.53 30.40
CA ARG A 34 8.57 -2.17 30.23
C ARG A 34 8.39 -1.07 29.18
N LEU A 35 9.18 0.00 29.27
CA LEU A 35 9.11 1.09 28.28
C LEU A 35 9.53 0.63 26.88
N HIS A 36 10.50 -0.28 26.78
CA HIS A 36 10.94 -0.81 25.50
C HIS A 36 9.83 -1.64 24.83
N ILE A 37 9.15 -2.50 25.58
CA ILE A 37 7.99 -3.27 25.09
C ILE A 37 6.91 -2.32 24.57
N GLN A 38 6.53 -1.30 25.34
CA GLN A 38 5.52 -0.32 24.92
C GLN A 38 5.91 0.41 23.62
N ARG A 39 7.18 0.77 23.47
CA ARG A 39 7.68 1.40 22.24
C ARG A 39 7.64 0.45 21.05
N LEU A 40 8.00 -0.82 21.24
CA LEU A 40 7.94 -1.82 20.18
C LEU A 40 6.50 -2.06 19.73
N GLU A 41 5.56 -2.18 20.66
CA GLU A 41 4.12 -2.32 20.37
C GLU A 41 3.60 -1.11 19.57
N GLU A 42 3.96 0.10 19.96
CA GLU A 42 3.58 1.31 19.24
C GLU A 42 4.20 1.36 17.83
N GLN A 43 5.47 1.00 17.69
CA GLN A 43 6.16 0.92 16.40
C GLN A 43 5.51 -0.11 15.48
N GLU A 44 5.18 -1.29 16.01
CA GLU A 44 4.48 -2.33 15.25
C GLU A 44 3.13 -1.83 14.76
N LEU A 45 2.34 -1.18 15.62
CA LEU A 45 1.05 -0.60 15.22
C LEU A 45 1.21 0.46 14.12
N ARG A 46 2.21 1.34 14.24
CA ARG A 46 2.50 2.36 13.22
C ARG A 46 2.93 1.73 11.90
N ALA A 47 3.81 0.73 11.93
CA ALA A 47 4.28 0.00 10.76
C ALA A 47 3.13 -0.77 10.07
N ARG A 48 2.25 -1.41 10.86
CA ARG A 48 1.04 -2.07 10.36
C ARG A 48 0.15 -1.10 9.59
N ARG A 49 -0.17 0.06 10.19
CA ARG A 49 -0.97 1.11 9.54
C ARG A 49 -0.31 1.63 8.26
N ALA A 50 1.00 1.80 8.26
CA ALA A 50 1.73 2.24 7.06
C ALA A 50 1.63 1.20 5.93
N LYS A 51 1.81 -0.08 6.25
CA LYS A 51 1.67 -1.19 5.30
C LYS A 51 0.25 -1.26 4.72
N ASP A 52 -0.77 -1.10 5.55
CA ASP A 52 -2.16 -1.17 5.09
C ASP A 52 -2.50 0.02 4.17
N ARG A 53 -2.06 1.24 4.52
CA ARG A 53 -2.17 2.41 3.61
C ARG A 53 -1.49 2.18 2.26
N LEU A 54 -0.32 1.57 2.24
CA LEU A 54 0.41 1.27 1.00
C LEU A 54 -0.34 0.23 0.16
N ARG A 55 -0.88 -0.82 0.79
CA ARG A 55 -1.71 -1.82 0.11
C ARG A 55 -2.98 -1.20 -0.49
N ASP A 56 -3.63 -0.29 0.21
CA ASP A 56 -4.81 0.42 -0.30
C ASP A 56 -4.46 1.26 -1.52
N ARG A 57 -3.34 1.99 -1.47
CA ARG A 57 -2.82 2.76 -2.62
C ARG A 57 -2.51 1.85 -3.79
N GLN A 58 -1.82 0.73 -3.57
CA GLN A 58 -1.51 -0.25 -4.61
C GLN A 58 -2.80 -0.77 -5.27
N ARG A 59 -3.81 -1.17 -4.48
CA ARG A 59 -5.10 -1.62 -5.01
C ARG A 59 -5.82 -0.55 -5.81
N SER A 60 -5.81 0.70 -5.32
CA SER A 60 -6.41 1.83 -6.05
C SER A 60 -5.70 2.08 -7.39
N LEU A 61 -4.37 2.04 -7.42
CA LEU A 61 -3.59 2.18 -8.64
C LEU A 61 -3.83 1.04 -9.62
N GLN A 62 -3.90 -0.20 -9.15
CA GLN A 62 -4.24 -1.36 -9.97
C GLN A 62 -5.61 -1.21 -10.63
N ARG A 63 -6.65 -0.82 -9.86
CA ARG A 63 -7.99 -0.55 -10.43
C ARG A 63 -7.99 0.58 -11.45
N ARG A 64 -7.17 1.61 -11.26
CA ARG A 64 -7.04 2.71 -12.24
C ARG A 64 -6.38 2.23 -13.53
N LEU A 65 -5.34 1.42 -13.39
CA LEU A 65 -4.64 0.81 -14.51
C LEU A 65 -5.57 -0.16 -15.26
N GLU A 66 -6.33 -1.00 -14.56
CA GLU A 66 -7.36 -1.85 -15.15
C GLU A 66 -8.38 -1.04 -15.96
N LYS A 67 -8.85 0.11 -15.47
CA LYS A 67 -9.77 0.99 -16.21
C LYS A 67 -9.15 1.62 -17.47
N LEU A 68 -7.85 1.87 -17.46
CA LEU A 68 -7.14 2.44 -18.61
C LEU A 68 -6.74 1.37 -19.63
N LEU A 69 -6.49 0.14 -19.16
CA LEU A 69 -6.15 -1.01 -19.99
C LEU A 69 -7.36 -1.79 -20.49
N LEU A 70 -8.52 -1.66 -19.82
CA LEU A 70 -9.77 -2.10 -20.41
C LEU A 70 -9.88 -1.36 -21.74
N PRO A 71 -10.00 -2.06 -22.87
CA PRO A 71 -10.32 -1.39 -24.12
C PRO A 71 -11.50 -0.48 -23.83
N ALA A 72 -11.50 0.72 -24.38
CA ALA A 72 -12.73 1.47 -24.48
C ALA A 72 -13.71 0.60 -25.29
N ASP A 73 -14.43 -0.30 -24.62
CA ASP A 73 -15.36 -1.28 -25.20
C ASP A 73 -16.55 -0.58 -25.87
N GLY A 74 -16.55 0.76 -25.93
CA GLY A 74 -17.47 1.60 -26.69
C GLY A 74 -16.87 2.34 -27.89
N GLU A 75 -15.54 2.35 -28.13
CA GLU A 75 -14.96 3.09 -29.26
C GLU A 75 -14.78 2.25 -30.51
N ARG A 76 -14.66 0.92 -30.40
CA ARG A 76 -14.50 0.05 -31.57
C ARG A 76 -15.81 -0.41 -32.22
N ALA A 77 -16.95 -0.22 -31.54
CA ALA A 77 -18.27 -0.61 -32.07
C ALA A 77 -19.01 0.52 -32.81
N ARG A 78 -18.41 1.72 -32.93
CA ARG A 78 -19.06 2.90 -33.54
C ARG A 78 -18.36 3.48 -34.76
N ALA A 79 -17.33 2.82 -35.29
CA ALA A 79 -16.69 3.24 -36.55
C ALA A 79 -17.37 2.65 -37.80
N ASP A 80 -18.28 1.68 -37.64
CA ASP A 80 -18.98 1.04 -38.76
C ASP A 80 -20.45 1.48 -38.78
N SER A 81 -20.71 2.77 -39.02
CA SER A 81 -22.06 3.22 -39.37
C SER A 81 -22.04 4.54 -40.14
N LEU A 82 -22.33 4.42 -41.44
CA LEU A 82 -23.11 5.33 -42.29
C LEU A 82 -22.46 6.66 -42.71
N ASP A 83 -21.87 6.63 -43.92
CA ASP A 83 -21.99 7.74 -44.89
C ASP A 83 -22.41 7.10 -46.24
N SER A 84 -23.70 7.04 -46.59
CA SER A 84 -24.42 8.00 -47.47
C SER A 84 -23.56 8.50 -48.66
N SER A 85 -23.94 8.43 -49.93
CA SER A 85 -25.25 8.63 -50.52
C SER A 85 -25.32 7.98 -51.90
N GLN A 86 -26.48 7.40 -52.20
CA GLN A 86 -26.90 7.11 -53.57
C GLN A 86 -26.96 8.44 -54.34
N LEU A 87 -26.08 8.62 -55.31
CA LEU A 87 -26.25 9.65 -56.33
C LEU A 87 -27.28 9.11 -57.33
N SER A 88 -28.54 9.48 -57.12
CA SER A 88 -29.57 9.38 -58.14
C SER A 88 -29.28 10.42 -59.22
N GLU A 89 -28.83 9.98 -60.40
CA GLU A 89 -28.73 10.83 -61.58
C GLU A 89 -30.12 11.04 -62.19
N PRO A 90 -30.56 12.28 -62.49
CA PRO A 90 -31.67 12.50 -63.38
C PRO A 90 -31.19 12.32 -64.83
N SER A 91 -31.66 11.25 -65.48
CA SER A 91 -31.54 11.08 -66.93
C SER A 91 -32.52 12.05 -67.60
N GLU A 92 -32.01 13.19 -68.06
CA GLU A 92 -32.70 14.11 -68.96
C GLU A 92 -32.92 13.40 -70.32
N GLU A 93 -34.08 12.75 -70.48
CA GLU A 93 -34.57 12.31 -71.78
C GLU A 93 -35.28 13.48 -72.47
N GLY A 94 -34.59 14.06 -73.46
CA GLY A 94 -35.21 14.94 -74.44
C GLY A 94 -36.27 14.19 -75.24
N LYS A 95 -37.45 14.82 -75.39
CA LYS A 95 -38.40 14.50 -76.45
C LYS A 95 -38.90 15.78 -77.09
N GLU A 96 -38.71 15.79 -78.41
CA GLU A 96 -39.29 16.66 -79.42
C GLU A 96 -40.82 16.56 -79.47
#